data_AF-A0A3A1R2I8-F1
#
_entry.id   AF-A0A3A1R2I8-F1
#
_cell.length_a   1.000
_cell.length_b   1.000
_cell.length_c   1.000
_cell.angle_alpha   90.00
_cell.angle_beta   90.00
_cell.angle_gamma   90.00
#
_symmetry.space_group_name_H-M   'P 1'
#
loop_
_entity.id
_entity.type
_entity.pdbx_description
1 polymer ?
#
loop_
_entity_poly.entity_id
_entity_poly.type
_entity_poly.pdbx_seq_one_letter_code
_entity_poly.pdbx_strand_id
1 'polypeptide(L)' 'MKIIVHPKGVILHGKAWEIKAKLKEYSHKYQYIQDWSKAASNEKQ' A
#
# COMPACT_ATOMS: atom_id res chain seq x y z
N MET A 1 4.90 0.69 10.96
CA MET A 1 3.85 0.54 9.94
C MET A 1 3.74 -0.90 9.47
N LYS A 2 2.55 -1.52 9.50
CA LYS A 2 2.26 -2.87 8.98
C LYS A 2 1.28 -2.75 7.82
N ILE A 3 1.63 -3.30 6.66
CA ILE A 3 0.78 -3.29 5.47
C ILE A 3 0.23 -4.71 5.29
N ILE A 4 -1.09 -4.83 5.26
CA ILE A 4 -1.80 -6.07 5.00
C ILE A 4 -2.49 -5.90 3.65
N VAL A 5 -2.02 -6.66 2.67
CA VAL A 5 -2.56 -6.65 1.32
C VAL A 5 -3.64 -7.72 1.25
N HIS A 6 -4.86 -7.33 0.91
CA HIS A 6 -5.97 -8.22 0.62
C HIS A 6 -6.26 -8.19 -0.89
N PRO A 7 -6.85 -9.25 -1.46
CA PRO A 7 -7.22 -9.28 -2.88
C PRO A 7 -8.23 -8.20 -3.29
N LYS A 8 -8.95 -7.58 -2.34
CA LYS A 8 -9.91 -6.50 -2.58
C LYS A 8 -9.40 -5.10 -2.15
N GLY A 9 -8.17 -4.98 -1.62
CA GLY A 9 -7.66 -3.68 -1.16
C GLY A 9 -6.46 -3.78 -0.22
N VAL A 10 -6.02 -2.63 0.32
CA VAL A 10 -4.82 -2.54 1.16
C VAL A 10 -5.18 -1.95 2.51
N ILE A 11 -4.78 -2.62 3.59
CA ILE A 11 -4.96 -2.17 4.96
C ILE A 11 -3.60 -1.72 5.50
N LEU A 12 -3.52 -0.47 5.97
CA LEU A 12 -2.30 0.08 6.56
C LEU A 12 -2.54 0.32 8.06
N HIS A 13 -1.69 -0.26 8.90
CA HIS A 13 -1.73 -0.12 10.35
C HIS A 13 -0.48 0.60 10.86
N GLY A 14 -0.64 1.73 11.55
CA GLY A 14 0.47 2.55 12.04
C GLY A 14 0.05 3.96 12.44
N LYS A 15 1.03 4.85 12.69
CA LYS A 15 0.72 6.25 12.99
C LYS A 15 0.14 6.94 11.76
N ALA A 16 -0.85 7.81 11.98
CA ALA A 16 -1.59 8.46 10.89
C ALA A 16 -0.68 9.20 9.89
N TRP A 17 0.38 9.85 10.36
CA TRP A 17 1.32 10.57 9.51
C TRP A 17 2.19 9.63 8.67
N GLU A 18 2.58 8.46 9.19
CA GLU A 18 3.34 7.44 8.43
C GLU A 18 2.48 6.91 7.28
N ILE A 19 1.20 6.63 7.56
CA ILE A 19 0.23 6.17 6.56
C ILE A 19 0.06 7.23 5.47
N LYS A 20 -0.10 8.50 5.85
CA LYS A 20 -0.26 9.61 4.90
C LYS A 20 0.98 9.79 4.01
N ALA A 21 2.18 9.69 4.58
CA ALA A 21 3.43 9.78 3.82
C ALA A 21 3.55 8.63 2.81
N LYS A 22 3.26 7.39 3.22
CA LYS A 22 3.32 6.22 2.34
C LYS A 22 2.27 6.28 1.24
N LEU A 23 1.03 6.67 1.56
CA LEU A 23 -0.01 6.86 0.53
C LEU A 23 0.40 7.89 -0.52
N LYS A 24 1.06 8.98 -0.11
CA LYS A 24 1.57 9.99 -1.05
C LYS A 24 2.67 9.42 -1.96
N GLU A 25 3.61 8.66 -1.40
CA GLU A 25 4.66 7.98 -2.18
C GLU A 25 4.08 6.99 -3.19
N TYR A 26 3.09 6.19 -2.79
CA TYR A 26 2.48 5.18 -3.67
C TYR A 26 1.54 5.81 -4.71
N SER A 27 0.91 6.94 -4.40
CA SER A 27 0.10 7.70 -5.36
C SER A 27 0.92 8.21 -6.54
N HIS A 28 2.23 8.42 -6.37
CA HIS A 28 3.11 8.82 -7.47
C HIS A 28 3.61 7.61 -8.27
N LYS A 29 3.62 6.42 -7.67
CA LYS A 29 4.14 5.18 -8.28
C LYS A 29 3.05 4.36 -8.97
N TYR A 30 1.81 4.43 -8.50
CA TYR A 30 0.70 3.62 -8.97
C TYR A 30 -0.55 4.47 -9.19
N GLN A 31 -1.13 4.38 -10.38
CA GLN A 31 -2.38 5.06 -10.72
C GLN A 31 -3.60 4.39 -10.05
N TYR A 32 -3.54 3.06 -9.88
CA TYR A 32 -4.64 2.26 -9.35
C TYR A 32 -4.22 1.44 -8.12
N ILE A 33 -5.17 1.24 -7.21
CA ILE A 33 -5.00 0.40 -6.01
C ILE A 33 -4.75 -1.06 -6.41
N GLN A 34 -5.25 -1.51 -7.56
CA GLN A 34 -5.03 -2.87 -8.06
C GLN A 34 -3.55 -3.12 -8.40
N ASP A 35 -2.88 -2.17 -9.04
CA ASP A 35 -1.44 -2.25 -9.33
C ASP A 35 -0.61 -2.23 -8.05
N TRP A 36 -1.00 -1.39 -7.10
CA TRP A 36 -0.37 -1.38 -5.79
C TRP A 36 -0.54 -2.73 -5.06
N SER A 37 -1.75 -3.30 -5.05
CA SER A 37 -2.01 -4.60 -4.43
C SER A 37 -1.18 -5.71 -5.08
N LYS A 38 -1.00 -5.68 -6.41
CA LYS A 38 -0.14 -6.64 -7.11
C LYS A 38 1.33 -6.46 -6.73
N ALA A 39 1.85 -5.23 -6.76
CA ALA A 39 3.23 -4.95 -6.39
C ALA A 39 3.56 -5.34 -4.95
N ALA A 40 2.68 -5.01 -4.01
CA ALA A 40 2.87 -5.33 -2.59
C ALA A 40 2.67 -6.82 -2.26
N SER A 41 1.98 -7.57 -3.13
CA SER A 41 1.93 -9.05 -3.03
C SER A 41 3.22 -9.68 -3.52
N ASN A 42 3.89 -9.06 -4.49
CA ASN A 42 5.13 -9.53 -5.11
C ASN A 42 6.39 -9.26 -4.26
N GLU A 43 6.35 -8.28 -3.35
CA GLU A 43 7.46 -7.98 -2.39
C GLU A 43 7.57 -9.02 -1.25
N LYS A 44 6.63 -9.95 -1.12
CA LYS A 44 6.63 -11.00 -0.08
C LYS A 44 7.10 -12.38 -0.57
N GLN A 45 7.57 -12.50 -1.80
CA GLN A 45 8.07 -13.75 -2.37
C GLN A 45 9.60 -13.82 -2.34
#